data_AF-A0A0D9R1E7-F1
#
_entry.id   AF-A0A0D9R1E7-F1
#
_cell.length_a   1.000
_cell.length_b   1.000
_cell.length_c   1.000
_cell.angle_alpha   90.00
_cell.angle_beta   90.00
_cell.angle_gamma   90.00
#
_symmetry.space_group_name_H-M   'P 1'
#
loop_
_entity.id
_entity.type
_entity.pdbx_description
1 polymer ?
#
loop_
_entity_poly.entity_id
_entity_poly.type
_entity_poly.pdbx_seq_one_letter_code
_entity_poly.pdbx_strand_id
1 'polypeptide(L)'
;MKTILGLRGLFFLHSLIWTCAEDWSAIQVRCTQFWFFARIKPTIFYNLYVNPDEVFLGDGCPVTHVLPNVHYEFFYHPQDCGIVTQPLRGVLLLKTKIKYISRDSAVRAEMPLSCVVRK
;
A
#
# COMPACT_ATOMS: atom_id res chain seq x y z
N MET A 1 -44.37 -40.14 -20.71
CA MET A 1 -43.00 -39.88 -20.21
C MET A 1 -42.39 -38.76 -21.03
N LYS A 2 -42.20 -37.56 -20.44
CA LYS A 2 -41.47 -36.45 -21.07
C LYS A 2 -40.16 -36.31 -20.32
N THR A 3 -39.08 -36.81 -20.90
CA THR A 3 -37.74 -36.76 -20.32
C THR A 3 -37.13 -35.39 -20.54
N ILE A 4 -36.65 -34.84 -19.44
CA ILE A 4 -36.01 -33.54 -19.29
C ILE A 4 -34.67 -33.59 -20.04
N LEU A 5 -34.63 -32.98 -21.22
CA LEU A 5 -33.38 -32.70 -21.93
C LEU A 5 -33.03 -31.24 -21.67
N GLY A 6 -32.41 -30.97 -20.53
CA GLY A 6 -31.98 -29.64 -20.18
C GLY A 6 -30.96 -29.72 -19.07
N LEU A 7 -29.94 -28.87 -19.15
CA LEU A 7 -29.01 -28.56 -18.06
C LEU A 7 -27.79 -29.49 -17.87
N ARG A 8 -27.06 -29.82 -18.95
CA ARG A 8 -25.67 -30.32 -18.83
C ARG A 8 -24.60 -29.43 -19.46
N GLY A 9 -24.98 -28.30 -20.08
CA GLY A 9 -24.05 -27.40 -20.77
C GLY A 9 -23.66 -26.11 -20.02
N LEU A 10 -24.23 -25.85 -18.83
CA LEU A 10 -24.08 -24.55 -18.16
C LEU A 10 -22.98 -24.48 -17.08
N PHE A 11 -22.29 -25.58 -16.79
CA PHE A 11 -21.28 -25.62 -15.72
C PHE A 11 -19.87 -25.18 -16.14
N PHE A 12 -19.63 -24.85 -17.42
CA PHE A 12 -18.28 -24.51 -17.91
C PHE A 12 -17.98 -23.00 -18.03
N LEU A 13 -18.89 -22.11 -17.62
CA LEU A 13 -18.69 -20.66 -17.73
C LEU A 13 -18.31 -19.95 -16.41
N HIS A 14 -18.18 -20.69 -15.29
CA HIS A 14 -17.91 -20.08 -13.98
C HIS A 14 -16.42 -19.99 -13.59
N SER A 15 -15.49 -20.46 -14.42
CA SER A 15 -14.05 -20.46 -14.07
C SER A 15 -13.26 -19.22 -14.52
N LEU A 16 -13.89 -18.25 -15.20
CA LEU A 16 -13.21 -17.05 -15.72
C LEU A 16 -13.48 -15.77 -14.92
N ILE A 17 -14.10 -15.86 -13.75
CA ILE A 17 -14.12 -14.74 -12.79
C ILE A 17 -12.83 -14.84 -11.96
N TRP A 18 -11.69 -14.78 -12.64
CA TRP A 18 -10.43 -14.48 -11.98
C TRP A 18 -10.57 -13.07 -11.44
N THR A 19 -10.54 -12.95 -10.12
CA THR A 19 -10.81 -11.73 -9.38
C THR A 19 -9.79 -10.65 -9.73
N CYS A 20 -10.08 -9.82 -10.73
CA CYS A 20 -9.39 -8.55 -10.98
C CYS A 20 -9.77 -7.52 -9.91
N ALA A 21 -9.60 -7.88 -8.64
CA ALA A 21 -9.70 -7.00 -7.50
C ALA A 21 -8.31 -6.85 -6.87
N GLU A 22 -7.28 -6.64 -7.70
CA GLU A 22 -6.04 -6.05 -7.18
C GLU A 22 -6.37 -4.62 -6.75
N ASP A 23 -6.00 -4.22 -5.54
CA ASP A 23 -6.05 -2.82 -5.11
C ASP A 23 -5.30 -1.96 -6.17
N TRP A 24 -6.04 -1.19 -6.99
CA TRP A 24 -5.49 -0.42 -8.11
C TRP A 24 -4.63 0.77 -7.66
N SER A 25 -4.67 1.13 -6.37
CA SER A 25 -3.88 2.24 -5.85
C SER A 25 -2.42 1.85 -5.70
N ALA A 26 -1.51 2.63 -6.31
CA ALA A 26 -0.07 2.47 -6.13
C ALA A 26 0.40 2.67 -4.66
N ILE A 27 -0.49 3.18 -3.80
CA ILE A 27 -0.28 3.43 -2.37
C ILE A 27 -1.55 3.04 -1.62
N GLN A 28 -1.40 2.30 -0.53
CA GLN A 28 -2.43 2.06 0.46
C GLN A 28 -1.92 2.49 1.82
N VAL A 29 -2.69 3.33 2.53
CA VAL A 29 -2.35 3.80 3.88
C VAL A 29 -3.48 3.43 4.83
N ARG A 30 -3.12 2.85 5.98
CA ARG A 30 -4.03 2.53 7.07
C ARG A 30 -3.36 2.93 8.38
N CYS A 31 -4.14 3.29 9.38
CA CYS A 31 -3.58 3.67 10.68
C CYS A 31 -4.59 3.45 11.80
N THR A 32 -4.04 3.26 12.99
CA THR A 32 -4.75 3.33 14.27
C THR A 32 -3.97 4.24 15.21
N GLN A 33 -4.38 4.29 16.47
CA GLN A 33 -3.61 4.97 17.52
C GLN A 33 -2.28 4.28 17.83
N PHE A 34 -2.11 3.01 17.42
CA PHE A 34 -0.97 2.17 17.81
C PHE A 34 -0.06 1.80 16.65
N TRP A 35 -0.53 1.92 15.40
CA TRP A 35 0.27 1.58 14.23
C TRP A 35 -0.07 2.45 13.03
N PHE A 36 0.94 2.68 12.21
CA PHE A 36 0.85 3.29 10.89
C PHE A 36 1.34 2.26 9.87
N PHE A 37 0.48 1.97 8.90
CA PHE A 37 0.75 1.05 7.81
C PHE A 37 0.71 1.78 6.48
N ALA A 38 1.77 1.65 5.69
CA ALA A 38 1.79 2.06 4.31
C ALA A 38 2.26 0.89 3.45
N ARG A 39 1.55 0.67 2.34
CA ARG A 39 1.93 -0.28 1.29
C ARG A 39 2.09 0.50 0.00
N ILE A 40 3.22 0.36 -0.68
CA ILE A 40 3.52 1.07 -1.93
C ILE A 40 3.94 0.08 -3.01
N LYS A 41 3.64 0.38 -4.27
CA LYS A 41 4.24 -0.33 -5.40
C LYS A 41 5.70 0.09 -5.58
N PRO A 42 6.60 -0.80 -6.04
CA PRO A 42 7.99 -0.45 -6.33
C PRO A 42 8.14 0.67 -7.37
N THR A 43 7.13 0.88 -8.21
CA THR A 43 7.12 1.87 -9.30
C THR A 43 6.53 3.23 -8.91
N ILE A 44 6.37 3.49 -7.62
CA ILE A 44 5.64 4.67 -7.13
C ILE A 44 6.30 6.01 -7.52
N PHE A 45 7.62 6.03 -7.72
CA PHE A 45 8.36 7.20 -8.17
C PHE A 45 8.73 7.08 -9.66
N TYR A 46 8.26 8.02 -10.47
CA TYR A 46 8.60 8.13 -11.90
C TYR A 46 8.33 6.88 -12.76
N ASN A 47 7.48 5.95 -12.30
CA ASN A 47 7.27 4.64 -12.92
C ASN A 47 8.57 3.81 -13.10
N LEU A 48 9.64 4.15 -12.36
CA LEU A 48 10.87 3.40 -12.32
C LEU A 48 10.82 2.39 -11.19
N TYR A 49 11.39 1.21 -11.40
CA TYR A 49 11.49 0.22 -10.34
C TYR A 49 12.48 0.71 -9.28
N VAL A 50 11.98 1.00 -8.08
CA VAL A 50 12.79 1.43 -6.93
C VAL A 50 13.13 0.20 -6.10
N ASN A 51 14.40 0.05 -5.69
CA ASN A 51 14.78 -1.04 -4.80
C ASN A 51 14.28 -0.78 -3.37
N PRO A 52 13.99 -1.82 -2.57
CA PRO A 52 13.41 -1.65 -1.22
C PRO A 52 14.32 -0.87 -0.27
N ASP A 53 15.62 -0.87 -0.52
CA ASP A 53 16.66 -0.19 0.22
C ASP A 53 16.94 1.25 -0.27
N GLU A 54 16.25 1.69 -1.32
CA GLU A 54 16.26 3.07 -1.84
C GLU A 54 15.03 3.87 -1.38
N VAL A 55 14.12 3.24 -0.64
CA VAL A 55 12.85 3.83 -0.22
C VAL A 55 12.66 3.74 1.29
N PHE A 56 12.23 4.85 1.87
CA PHE A 56 12.18 5.03 3.32
C PHE A 56 10.90 5.75 3.77
N LEU A 57 10.43 5.45 4.97
CA LEU A 57 9.37 6.19 5.64
C LEU A 57 9.96 7.32 6.49
N GLY A 58 9.37 8.51 6.37
CA GLY A 58 9.63 9.69 7.18
C GLY A 58 11.12 9.97 7.35
N ASP A 59 11.66 9.78 8.55
CA ASP A 59 13.05 10.12 8.89
C ASP A 59 14.12 9.09 8.45
N GLY A 60 13.76 8.16 7.57
CA GLY A 60 14.70 7.18 7.01
C GLY A 60 14.44 5.74 7.46
N CYS A 61 13.24 5.44 7.94
CA CYS A 61 12.89 4.09 8.34
C CYS A 61 12.79 3.16 7.12
N PRO A 62 13.41 1.97 7.16
CA PRO A 62 13.45 1.06 6.02
C PRO A 62 12.09 0.39 5.75
N VAL A 63 12.00 -0.35 4.64
CA VAL A 63 10.88 -1.25 4.39
C VAL A 63 10.85 -2.36 5.45
N THR A 64 9.68 -2.63 6.03
CA THR A 64 9.51 -3.69 7.05
C THR A 64 9.24 -5.05 6.43
N HIS A 65 8.56 -5.08 5.29
CA HIS A 65 8.27 -6.31 4.57
C HIS A 65 8.24 -6.08 3.06
N VAL A 66 8.85 -7.00 2.31
CA VAL A 66 8.97 -6.93 0.86
C VAL A 66 8.17 -8.07 0.26
N LEU A 67 7.16 -7.73 -0.55
CA LEU A 67 6.54 -8.68 -1.46
C LEU A 67 7.15 -8.47 -2.86
N PRO A 68 8.07 -9.35 -3.31
CA PRO A 68 8.87 -9.12 -4.51
C PRO A 68 8.01 -8.80 -5.73
N ASN A 69 8.36 -7.73 -6.45
CA ASN A 69 7.66 -7.25 -7.66
C ASN A 69 6.19 -6.84 -7.46
N VAL A 70 5.65 -6.86 -6.24
CA VAL A 70 4.25 -6.50 -5.96
C VAL A 70 4.18 -5.23 -5.14
N HIS A 71 4.72 -5.23 -3.92
CA HIS A 71 4.66 -4.09 -3.02
C HIS A 71 5.68 -4.14 -1.88
N TYR A 72 5.96 -2.97 -1.33
CA TYR A 72 6.73 -2.79 -0.10
C TYR A 72 5.81 -2.30 1.00
N GLU A 73 6.02 -2.81 2.21
CA GLU A 73 5.23 -2.47 3.38
C GLU A 73 6.09 -1.78 4.42
N PHE A 74 5.50 -0.77 5.04
CA PHE A 74 6.02 -0.06 6.19
C PHE A 74 5.01 -0.20 7.31
N PHE A 75 5.41 -0.83 8.41
CA PHE A 75 4.57 -1.01 9.59
C PHE A 75 5.31 -0.50 10.82
N TYR A 76 4.91 0.66 11.33
CA TYR A 76 5.61 1.36 12.40
C TYR A 76 4.66 1.91 13.45
N HIS A 77 5.17 2.16 14.66
CA HIS A 77 4.41 2.86 15.68
C HIS A 77 4.26 4.35 15.31
N PRO A 78 3.14 5.03 15.60
CA PRO A 78 2.92 6.44 15.25
C PRO A 78 3.87 7.46 15.89
N GLN A 79 4.73 7.03 16.83
CA GLN A 79 5.76 7.86 17.46
C GLN A 79 7.14 7.66 16.82
N ASP A 80 7.28 6.68 15.93
CA ASP A 80 8.53 6.36 15.25
C ASP A 80 8.61 7.08 13.89
N CYS A 81 9.80 7.05 13.30
CA CYS A 81 10.03 7.41 11.89
C CYS A 81 9.59 8.83 11.51
N GLY A 82 9.48 9.76 12.47
CA GLY A 82 9.04 11.13 12.21
C GLY A 82 7.55 11.22 11.84
N ILE A 83 6.72 10.25 12.23
CA ILE A 83 5.27 10.33 12.03
C ILE A 83 4.70 11.39 12.98
N VAL A 84 4.04 12.40 12.43
CA VAL A 84 3.43 13.48 13.19
C VAL A 84 1.98 13.16 13.46
N THR A 85 1.62 12.99 14.73
CA THR A 85 0.23 12.85 15.18
C THR A 85 -0.35 14.22 15.53
N GLN A 86 -1.29 14.69 14.70
CA GLN A 86 -1.97 15.97 14.88
C GLN A 86 -3.39 15.75 15.40
N PRO A 87 -3.73 16.15 16.63
CA PRO A 87 -5.10 16.10 17.12
C PRO A 87 -5.98 17.14 16.41
N LEU A 88 -7.15 16.70 15.94
CA LEU A 88 -8.20 17.55 15.38
C LEU A 88 -9.51 17.32 16.15
N ARG A 89 -10.55 18.12 15.88
CA ARG A 89 -11.85 17.93 16.55
C ARG A 89 -12.44 16.56 16.19
N GLY A 90 -12.43 15.64 17.16
CA GLY A 90 -13.02 14.31 17.04
C GLY A 90 -12.17 13.25 16.32
N VAL A 91 -11.01 13.60 15.76
CA VAL A 91 -10.14 12.67 15.02
C VAL A 91 -8.66 12.95 15.30
N LEU A 92 -7.80 11.97 15.03
CA LEU A 92 -6.35 12.12 15.01
C LEU A 92 -5.87 12.01 13.56
N LEU A 93 -5.05 12.96 13.11
CA LEU A 93 -4.47 12.96 11.77
C LEU A 93 -2.98 12.62 11.89
N LEU A 94 -2.59 11.45 11.38
CA LEU A 94 -1.20 11.03 11.29
C LEU A 94 -0.65 11.47 9.94
N LYS A 95 0.50 12.13 9.93
CA LYS A 95 1.20 12.60 8.72
C LYS A 95 2.63 12.11 8.70
N THR A 96 3.09 11.70 7.53
CA THR A 96 4.50 11.35 7.27
C THR A 96 4.76 11.50 5.77
N LYS A 97 5.86 10.94 5.28
CA LYS A 97 6.20 10.91 3.86
C LYS A 97 6.93 9.62 3.51
N ILE A 98 6.86 9.23 2.24
CA ILE A 98 7.80 8.28 1.66
C ILE A 98 8.91 9.08 0.99
N LYS A 99 10.16 8.68 1.22
CA LYS A 99 11.35 9.24 0.58
C LYS A 99 11.94 8.20 -0.34
N TYR A 100 12.27 8.61 -1.57
CA TYR A 100 13.14 7.87 -2.47
C TYR A 100 14.50 8.56 -2.52
N ILE A 101 15.56 7.79 -2.40
CA ILE A 101 16.94 8.22 -2.50
C ILE A 101 17.67 7.22 -3.40
N SER A 102 18.02 7.65 -4.60
CA SER A 102 18.79 6.82 -5.53
C SER A 102 20.16 6.48 -4.96
N ARG A 103 20.61 5.24 -5.16
CA ARG A 103 22.00 4.84 -4.88
C ARG A 103 22.99 5.39 -5.90
N ASP A 104 22.60 5.39 -7.16
CA ASP A 104 23.50 5.62 -8.29
C ASP A 104 23.49 7.08 -8.78
N SER A 105 22.63 7.92 -8.21
CA SER A 105 22.48 9.32 -8.63
C SER A 105 22.12 10.25 -7.47
N ALA A 106 22.18 11.56 -7.72
CA ALA A 106 21.73 12.56 -6.76
C ALA A 106 20.19 12.72 -6.70
N VAL A 107 19.43 11.90 -7.43
CA VAL A 107 17.97 12.00 -7.50
C VAL A 107 17.35 11.62 -6.16
N ARG A 108 16.44 12.48 -5.71
CA ARG A 108 15.62 12.27 -4.52
C ARG A 108 14.19 12.69 -4.81
N ALA A 109 13.23 11.99 -4.24
CA ALA A 109 11.82 12.35 -4.33
C ALA A 109 11.13 12.10 -2.99
N GLU A 110 10.09 12.89 -2.71
CA GLU A 110 9.28 12.72 -1.50
C GLU A 110 7.80 12.73 -1.87
N MET A 111 7.02 11.92 -1.16
CA MET A 111 5.57 11.86 -1.33
C MET A 111 4.89 11.87 0.03
N PRO A 112 4.04 12.88 0.32
CA PRO A 112 3.38 12.96 1.61
C PRO A 112 2.35 11.86 1.78
N LEU A 113 2.29 11.26 2.97
CA LEU A 113 1.28 10.31 3.38
C LEU A 113 0.48 10.88 4.56
N SER A 114 -0.81 10.60 4.58
CA SER A 114 -1.67 10.98 5.70
C SER A 114 -2.73 9.93 5.96
N CYS A 115 -3.11 9.77 7.22
CA CYS A 115 -4.19 8.87 7.62
C CYS A 115 -4.97 9.43 8.81
N VAL A 116 -6.28 9.24 8.81
CA VAL A 116 -7.19 9.75 9.83
C VAL A 116 -7.67 8.60 10.70
N VAL A 117 -7.45 8.70 12.00
CA VAL A 117 -8.01 7.80 13.02
C VAL A 117 -9.23 8.47 13.64
N ARG A 118 -10.38 7.81 13.54
CA ARG A 118 -11.59 8.22 14.27
C ARG A 118 -11.50 7.66 15.69
N LYS A 119 -11.81 8.50 16.68
CA LYS A 119 -11.89 8.09 18.09
C LYS A 119 -13.11 7.20 18.31
#